data_AF-A0A380U196-F1
#
_entry.id   AF-A0A380U196-F1
#
_cell.length_a   1.000
_cell.length_b   1.000
_cell.length_c   1.000
_cell.angle_alpha   90.00
_cell.angle_beta   90.00
_cell.angle_gamma   90.00
#
_symmetry.space_group_name_H-M   'P 1'
#
loop_
_entity.id
_entity.type
_entity.pdbx_description
1 polymer ?
#
loop_
_entity_poly.entity_id
_entity_poly.type
_entity_poly.pdbx_seq_one_letter_code
_entity_poly.pdbx_strand_id
1 'polypeptide(L)'
;MNINSGQFLEKQDIEHKKQDIEQENIDKTGFSSKTKKHIEQLSQTLGAAVFSRSEVLNILPLSASAASELLRKMLEIGVIEKVAGQGKGKYRFR
;
A
#
# COMPACT_ATOMS: atom_id res chain seq x y z
N MET A 1 -23.80 -20.86 8.47
CA MET A 1 -22.95 -20.04 9.36
C MET A 1 -22.06 -19.18 8.48
N ASN A 2 -22.29 -17.88 8.43
CA ASN A 2 -21.56 -16.95 7.56
C ASN A 2 -20.50 -16.23 8.40
N ILE A 3 -19.30 -16.79 8.48
CA ILE A 3 -18.21 -16.21 9.27
C ILE A 3 -17.47 -15.14 8.46
N ASN A 4 -17.95 -13.90 8.59
CA ASN A 4 -17.14 -12.70 8.37
C ASN A 4 -16.36 -12.43 9.66
N SER A 5 -15.11 -12.90 9.74
CA SER A 5 -14.14 -12.51 10.77
C SER A 5 -13.12 -11.58 10.10
N GLY A 6 -13.17 -10.26 10.31
CA GLY A 6 -12.96 -9.62 11.61
C GLY A 6 -11.45 -9.49 11.85
N GLN A 7 -10.78 -8.58 11.15
CA GLN A 7 -10.11 -7.44 11.79
C GLN A 7 -9.27 -7.81 13.02
N PHE A 8 -8.04 -8.27 12.80
CA PHE A 8 -6.95 -8.08 13.76
C PHE A 8 -6.17 -6.83 13.34
N LEU A 9 -6.56 -5.69 13.90
CA LEU A 9 -5.78 -4.45 13.86
C LEU A 9 -4.85 -4.50 15.08
N GLU A 10 -3.67 -5.08 14.89
CA GLU A 10 -2.58 -4.88 15.83
C GLU A 10 -2.16 -3.40 15.74
N LYS A 11 -2.17 -2.74 16.90
CA LYS A 11 -1.98 -1.31 17.04
C LYS A 11 -0.54 -0.97 16.68
N GLN A 12 -0.29 -0.57 15.44
CA GLN A 12 0.95 0.11 15.10
C GLN A 12 0.81 1.57 15.53
N ASP A 13 1.45 1.89 16.64
CA ASP A 13 1.85 3.25 17.01
C ASP A 13 2.81 3.78 15.94
N ILE A 14 2.25 4.44 14.92
CA ILE A 14 3.04 5.15 13.92
C ILE A 14 3.07 6.61 14.36
N GLU A 15 4.12 6.98 15.11
CA GLU A 15 4.48 8.38 15.30
C GLU A 15 4.61 9.05 13.93
N HIS A 16 3.70 9.98 13.66
CA HIS A 16 3.54 10.67 12.38
C HIS A 16 4.74 11.57 12.05
N LYS A 17 5.84 11.00 11.58
CA LYS A 17 6.80 11.75 10.79
C LYS A 17 6.28 11.79 9.35
N LYS A 18 5.52 12.85 9.04
CA LYS A 18 5.02 13.17 7.70
C LYS A 18 6.21 13.14 6.72
N GLN A 19 6.34 12.06 5.96
CA GLN A 19 7.16 12.09 4.76
C GLN A 19 6.27 12.72 3.68
N ASP A 20 6.76 13.77 3.04
CA ASP A 20 6.17 14.53 1.92
C ASP A 20 5.97 13.69 0.64
N ILE A 21 5.57 12.43 0.76
CA ILE A 21 5.18 11.61 -0.40
C ILE A 21 3.75 12.04 -0.72
N GLU A 22 3.62 13.10 -1.54
CA GLU A 22 2.40 13.68 -2.11
C GLU A 22 1.10 13.24 -1.42
N GLN A 23 0.94 13.57 -0.14
CA GLN A 23 -0.28 13.29 0.63
C GLN A 23 -1.50 13.89 -0.10
N GLU A 24 -1.26 14.98 -0.83
CA GLU A 24 -2.21 15.63 -1.73
C GLU A 24 -2.75 14.71 -2.85
N ASN A 25 -1.93 13.82 -3.41
CA ASN A 25 -2.40 12.85 -4.40
C ASN A 25 -3.23 11.76 -3.75
N ILE A 26 -2.81 11.22 -2.60
CA ILE A 26 -3.53 10.18 -1.86
C ILE A 26 -4.90 10.70 -1.38
N ASP A 27 -4.98 11.97 -0.99
CA ASP A 27 -6.22 12.54 -0.49
C ASP A 27 -7.30 12.73 -1.57
N LYS A 28 -6.89 12.94 -2.82
CA LYS A 28 -7.77 13.12 -3.99
C LYS A 28 -8.26 11.80 -4.60
N THR A 29 -7.77 10.65 -4.13
CA THR A 29 -8.05 9.31 -4.71
C THR A 29 -9.43 8.74 -4.38
N GLY A 30 -10.14 9.30 -3.39
CA GLY A 30 -11.34 8.68 -2.84
C GLY A 30 -11.09 7.38 -2.05
N PHE A 31 -9.84 7.07 -1.71
CA PHE A 31 -9.54 5.92 -0.85
C PHE A 31 -10.15 6.08 0.54
N SER A 32 -10.62 4.96 1.09
CA SER A 32 -11.02 4.90 2.49
C SER A 32 -9.86 5.29 3.39
N SER A 33 -10.13 5.89 4.55
CA SER A 33 -9.10 6.25 5.53
C SER A 33 -8.20 5.06 5.91
N LYS A 34 -8.75 3.84 5.89
CA LYS A 34 -7.99 2.62 6.14
C LYS A 34 -7.00 2.32 5.01
N THR A 35 -7.43 2.45 3.77
CA THR A 35 -6.57 2.27 2.59
C THR A 35 -5.45 3.32 2.57
N LYS A 36 -5.74 4.57 2.92
CA LYS A 36 -4.73 5.63 3.02
C LYS A 36 -3.65 5.26 4.04
N LYS A 37 -4.04 4.82 5.25
CA LYS A 37 -3.09 4.35 6.28
C LYS A 37 -2.20 3.19 5.81
N HIS A 38 -2.76 2.24 5.08
CA HIS A 38 -1.98 1.14 4.51
C HIS A 38 -0.93 1.63 3.50
N ILE A 39 -1.29 2.59 2.64
CA ILE A 39 -0.38 3.18 1.66
C ILE A 39 0.72 3.96 2.37
N GLU A 40 0.38 4.75 3.39
CA GLU A 40 1.35 5.48 4.22
C GLU A 40 2.34 4.51 4.87
N GLN A 41 1.87 3.45 5.51
CA GLN A 41 2.72 2.43 6.13
C GLN A 41 3.66 1.77 5.11
N LEU A 42 3.16 1.40 3.92
CA LEU A 42 4.00 0.87 2.84
C LEU A 42 5.04 1.88 2.39
N SER A 43 4.66 3.14 2.22
CA SER A 43 5.56 4.20 1.76
C SER A 43 6.67 4.49 2.77
N GLN A 44 6.37 4.47 4.07
CA GLN A 44 7.36 4.64 5.14
C GLN A 44 8.28 3.43 5.26
N THR A 45 7.75 2.22 5.05
CA THR A 45 8.51 0.97 5.18
C THR A 45 9.41 0.72 3.97
N LEU A 46 8.88 0.95 2.75
CA LEU A 46 9.55 0.63 1.49
C LEU A 46 10.24 1.85 0.88
N GLY A 47 9.72 3.06 1.09
CA GLY A 47 10.26 4.30 0.54
C GLY A 47 10.51 4.21 -0.97
N ALA A 48 11.74 4.49 -1.39
CA ALA A 48 12.19 4.42 -2.78
C ALA A 48 12.59 3.00 -3.24
N ALA A 49 12.49 1.98 -2.39
CA ALA A 49 12.84 0.61 -2.74
C ALA A 49 11.86 0.03 -3.77
N VAL A 50 12.36 -0.90 -4.59
CA VAL A 50 11.51 -1.66 -5.51
C VAL A 50 10.90 -2.85 -4.78
N PHE A 51 9.57 -2.93 -4.79
CA PHE A 51 8.82 -3.95 -4.08
C PHE A 51 7.93 -4.78 -5.00
N SER A 52 7.37 -5.86 -4.44
CA SER A 52 6.45 -6.75 -5.14
C SER A 52 5.18 -6.96 -4.32
N ARG A 53 4.20 -7.64 -4.89
CA ARG A 53 2.99 -8.05 -4.14
C ARG A 53 3.32 -8.85 -2.88
N SER A 54 4.34 -9.71 -2.92
CA SER A 54 4.73 -10.51 -1.75
C SER A 54 5.22 -9.64 -0.60
N GLU A 55 5.98 -8.58 -0.90
CA GLU A 55 6.45 -7.62 0.10
C GLU A 55 5.27 -6.87 0.73
N VAL A 56 4.27 -6.48 -0.07
CA VAL A 56 3.05 -5.86 0.44
C VAL A 56 2.32 -6.77 1.43
N LEU A 57 2.26 -8.07 1.14
CA LEU A 57 1.62 -9.06 2.03
C LEU A 57 2.44 -9.35 3.29
N ASN A 58 3.77 -9.15 3.24
CA ASN A 58 4.63 -9.26 4.43
C ASN A 58 4.45 -8.07 5.37
N ILE A 59 4.16 -6.87 4.84
CA ILE A 59 4.02 -5.63 5.62
C ILE A 59 2.59 -5.42 6.11
N LEU A 60 1.60 -5.75 5.26
CA LEU A 60 0.18 -5.51 5.56
C LEU A 60 -0.58 -6.83 5.73
N PRO A 61 -1.47 -6.93 6.73
CA PRO A 61 -2.35 -8.09 6.91
C PRO A 61 -3.51 -8.07 5.90
N LEU A 62 -3.19 -8.20 4.61
CA LEU A 62 -4.13 -8.24 3.49
C LEU A 62 -4.22 -9.63 2.89
N SER A 63 -5.36 -9.92 2.24
CA SER A 63 -5.43 -11.07 1.34
C SER A 63 -4.68 -10.78 0.04
N ALA A 64 -4.25 -11.84 -0.66
CA ALA A 64 -3.58 -11.70 -1.97
C ALA A 64 -4.42 -10.91 -3.00
N SER A 65 -5.76 -11.07 -2.96
CA SER A 65 -6.68 -10.32 -3.81
C SER A 65 -6.71 -8.84 -3.43
N ALA A 66 -6.83 -8.53 -2.13
CA ALA A 66 -6.85 -7.15 -1.64
C ALA A 66 -5.52 -6.41 -1.93
N ALA A 67 -4.38 -7.07 -1.80
CA ALA A 67 -3.08 -6.50 -2.18
C ALA A 67 -2.97 -6.24 -3.69
N SER A 68 -3.50 -7.14 -4.52
CA SER A 68 -3.48 -6.98 -5.98
C SER A 68 -4.36 -5.80 -6.41
N GLU A 69 -5.55 -5.65 -5.81
CA GLU A 69 -6.45 -4.54 -6.05
C GLU A 69 -5.87 -3.21 -5.57
N LEU A 70 -5.21 -3.19 -4.40
CA LEU A 70 -4.52 -2.01 -3.89
C LEU A 70 -3.42 -1.55 -4.87
N LEU A 71 -2.55 -2.46 -5.31
CA LEU A 71 -1.50 -2.17 -6.28
C LEU A 71 -2.05 -1.66 -7.61
N ARG A 72 -3.14 -2.26 -8.11
CA ARG A 72 -3.82 -1.81 -9.33
C ARG A 72 -4.29 -0.37 -9.19
N LYS A 73 -4.99 -0.04 -8.10
CA LYS A 73 -5.51 1.30 -7.84
C LYS A 73 -4.38 2.31 -7.69
N MET A 74 -3.33 1.99 -6.93
CA MET A 74 -2.15 2.85 -6.76
C MET A 74 -1.45 3.13 -8.10
N LEU A 75 -1.40 2.15 -9.01
CA LEU A 75 -0.84 2.33 -10.34
C LEU A 75 -1.72 3.22 -11.23
N GLU A 76 -3.04 3.04 -11.16
CA GLU A 76 -4.02 3.80 -11.96
C GLU A 76 -3.99 5.30 -11.65
N ILE A 77 -3.84 5.65 -10.37
CA ILE A 77 -3.74 7.04 -9.91
C ILE A 77 -2.31 7.59 -9.95
N GLY A 78 -1.31 6.77 -10.28
CA GLY A 78 0.09 7.20 -10.40
C GLY A 78 0.86 7.36 -9.08
N VAL A 79 0.38 6.80 -7.96
CA VAL A 79 1.12 6.76 -6.68
C VAL A 79 2.32 5.81 -6.76
N ILE A 80 2.22 4.78 -7.58
CA ILE A 80 3.32 3.86 -7.89
C ILE A 80 3.50 3.73 -9.39
N GLU A 81 4.70 3.31 -9.79
CA GLU A 81 5.02 2.95 -11.15
C GLU A 81 5.51 1.50 -11.24
N LYS A 82 5.35 0.90 -12.43
CA LYS A 82 5.94 -0.41 -12.74
C LYS A 82 7.42 -0.25 -13.05
N VAL A 83 8.26 -1.08 -12.43
CA VAL A 83 9.69 -1.11 -12.71
C VAL A 83 9.99 -2.23 -13.71
N ALA A 84 10.45 -1.86 -14.91
CA ALA A 84 10.91 -2.81 -15.92
C ALA A 84 12.34 -3.31 -15.62
N GLY A 85 12.67 -4.53 -16.08
CA GLY A 85 14.03 -5.08 -15.99
C GLY A 85 14.38 -5.84 -14.70
N GLN A 86 13.48 -5.89 -13.69
CA GLN A 86 13.69 -6.64 -12.43
C GLN A 86 12.71 -7.83 -12.24
N GLY A 87 12.09 -8.29 -13.33
CA GLY A 87 11.08 -9.33 -13.32
C GLY A 87 9.64 -8.79 -13.30
N LYS A 88 8.65 -9.68 -13.44
CA LYS A 88 7.23 -9.31 -13.49
C LYS A 88 6.73 -8.82 -12.12
N GLY A 89 5.88 -7.81 -12.11
CA GLY A 89 5.15 -7.38 -10.90
C GLY A 89 6.00 -6.65 -9.87
N LYS A 90 6.96 -5.86 -10.33
CA LYS A 90 7.78 -4.95 -9.51
C LYS A 90 7.26 -3.52 -9.60
N TYR A 91 7.24 -2.86 -8.46
CA TYR A 91 6.68 -1.52 -8.28
C TYR A 91 7.62 -0.64 -7.46
N ARG A 92 7.50 0.67 -7.63
CA ARG A 92 8.18 1.68 -6.82
C ARG A 92 7.22 2.84 -6.56
N PHE A 93 7.31 3.46 -5.39
CA PHE A 93 6.64 4.73 -5.14
C PHE A 93 7.24 5.84 -6.00
N ARG A 94 6.37 6.70 -6.54
CA ARG A 94 6.79 7.86 -7.34
C ARG A 94 7.17 9.03 -6.43
#